data_AF-A0A8H3HWR2-F1
#
_entry.id   AF-A0A8H3HWR2-F1
#
_cell.length_a   1.000
_cell.length_b   1.000
_cell.length_c   1.000
_cell.angle_alpha   90.00
_cell.angle_beta   90.00
_cell.angle_gamma   90.00
#
_symmetry.space_group_name_H-M   'P 1'
#
loop_
_entity.id
_entity.type
_entity.pdbx_description
1 polymer ?
#
loop_
_entity_poly.entity_id
_entity_poly.type
_entity_poly.pdbx_seq_one_letter_code
_entity_poly.pdbx_strand_id
1 'polypeptide(L)'
;MSKNLTRKDEQAVTCSMCKKPVPVLTTDNTPGCNTSLHTYLTPCSHVLCHICYVNTKHGKLRCKACPKMIDHKEVIRVYFTEVSGPLSKEIRDAHDRVEEMKRDLAEWRESDKKLRDRVDEIGAMVEEERKKLQELVDEANAILPRKTHAAQHRDNN
;
A
#
# COMPACT_ATOMS: atom_id res chain seq x y z
N MET A 1 -3.64 11.30 4.15
CA MET A 1 -2.55 11.71 3.24
C MET A 1 -1.35 10.80 3.47
N SER A 2 -1.27 9.70 2.71
CA SER A 2 -0.11 8.79 2.77
C SER A 2 1.10 9.49 2.18
N LYS A 3 2.16 9.66 2.98
CA LYS A 3 3.44 10.14 2.47
C LYS A 3 4.01 9.02 1.62
N ASN A 4 4.06 9.23 0.31
CA ASN A 4 4.81 8.37 -0.60
C ASN A 4 6.28 8.43 -0.16
N LEU A 5 6.72 7.46 0.63
CA LEU A 5 8.14 7.23 0.84
C LEU A 5 8.73 6.90 -0.53
N THR A 6 9.60 7.76 -1.02
CA THR A 6 10.36 7.43 -2.23
C THR A 6 11.43 6.41 -1.84
N ARG A 7 11.86 5.56 -2.79
CA ARG A 7 12.97 4.60 -2.62
C ARG A 7 14.28 5.24 -2.09
N LYS A 8 14.41 6.58 -2.16
CA LYS A 8 15.51 7.37 -1.59
C LYS A 8 15.35 7.67 -0.10
N ASP A 9 14.13 7.69 0.42
CA ASP A 9 13.82 7.93 1.84
C ASP A 9 14.05 6.68 2.70
N GLU A 10 13.99 5.49 2.10
CA GLU A 10 14.16 4.19 2.79
C GLU A 10 15.59 3.93 3.29
N GLN A 11 16.58 4.64 2.75
CA GLN A 11 17.98 4.51 3.15
C GLN A 11 18.47 5.72 3.97
N ALA A 12 17.61 6.65 4.37
CA ALA A 12 18.05 7.86 5.04
C ALA A 12 18.36 7.63 6.53
N VAL A 13 19.60 7.88 6.95
CA VAL A 13 19.97 7.94 8.37
C VAL A 13 19.58 9.30 8.95
N THR A 14 19.17 9.36 10.21
CA THR A 14 18.65 10.59 10.81
C THR A 14 19.75 11.47 11.40
N CYS A 15 19.73 12.78 11.12
CA CYS A 15 20.67 13.72 11.74
C CYS A 15 20.39 13.82 13.24
N SER A 16 21.41 13.61 14.07
CA SER A 16 21.29 13.67 15.52
C SER A 16 20.92 15.06 16.05
N MET A 17 21.20 16.14 15.31
CA MET A 17 20.98 17.53 15.74
C MET A 17 19.64 18.12 15.29
N CYS A 18 19.24 17.89 14.04
CA CYS A 18 18.00 18.46 13.48
C CYS A 18 16.90 17.43 13.24
N LYS A 19 17.17 16.14 13.46
CA LYS A 19 16.25 15.01 13.27
C LYS A 19 15.68 14.89 11.84
N LYS A 20 16.25 15.63 10.88
CA LYS A 20 15.92 15.49 9.46
C LYS A 20 16.63 14.26 8.86
N PRO A 21 16.04 13.60 7.87
CA PRO A 21 16.71 12.54 7.11
C PRO A 21 17.96 13.10 6.44
N VAL A 22 19.06 12.35 6.51
CA VAL A 22 20.31 12.61 5.81
C VAL A 22 20.44 11.56 4.71
N PRO A 23 20.59 11.98 3.44
CA PRO A 23 20.71 11.04 2.35
C PRO A 23 21.96 10.17 2.55
N VAL A 24 21.80 8.87 2.37
CA VAL A 24 22.93 7.96 2.30
C VAL A 24 23.49 8.01 0.88
N LEU A 25 24.68 8.60 0.74
CA LEU A 25 25.41 8.60 -0.52
C LEU A 25 26.17 7.29 -0.67
N THR A 26 25.85 6.55 -1.72
CA THR A 26 26.62 5.40 -2.20
C THR A 26 27.81 5.87 -3.04
N THR A 27 28.87 5.07 -3.10
CA THR A 27 30.10 5.36 -3.88
C THR A 27 29.82 5.60 -5.36
N ASP A 28 28.77 4.98 -5.90
CA ASP A 28 28.39 5.07 -7.32
C ASP A 28 27.63 6.37 -7.64
N ASN A 29 27.14 7.07 -6.61
CA ASN A 29 26.40 8.32 -6.70
C ASN A 29 27.18 9.48 -6.06
N THR A 30 28.51 9.50 -6.16
CA THR A 30 29.27 10.70 -5.77
C THR A 30 28.90 11.86 -6.69
N PRO A 31 28.13 12.87 -6.23
CA PRO A 31 27.88 14.04 -7.05
C PRO A 31 29.20 14.79 -7.11
N GLY A 32 29.76 14.97 -8.31
CA GLY A 32 31.07 15.57 -8.54
C GLY A 32 31.29 17.00 -8.03
N CYS A 33 30.40 17.56 -7.20
CA CYS A 33 30.65 18.86 -6.55
C CYS A 33 29.67 19.26 -5.43
N ASN A 34 28.61 18.49 -5.12
CA ASN A 34 27.57 19.00 -4.21
C ASN A 34 27.84 18.63 -2.74
N THR A 35 28.49 19.55 -2.02
CA THR A 35 28.88 19.39 -0.62
C THR A 35 27.69 19.32 0.35
N SER A 36 26.52 19.79 -0.08
CA SER A 36 25.29 19.78 0.70
C SER A 36 24.73 18.38 0.99
N LEU A 37 25.19 17.36 0.25
CA LEU A 37 24.72 15.99 0.38
C LEU A 37 25.64 15.11 1.25
N HIS A 38 26.70 15.68 1.83
CA HIS A 38 27.65 14.89 2.62
C HIS A 38 27.09 14.51 3.99
N THR A 39 27.43 13.28 4.38
CA THR A 39 27.09 12.71 5.68
C THR A 39 28.31 12.68 6.57
N TYR A 40 28.12 13.04 7.84
CA TYR A 40 29.21 13.20 8.79
C TYR A 40 28.94 12.35 10.03
N LEU A 41 29.98 11.70 10.55
CA LEU A 41 29.92 10.88 11.75
C LEU A 41 30.69 11.58 12.88
N THR A 42 30.03 11.72 14.01
CA THR A 42 30.61 12.33 15.22
C THR A 42 31.41 11.30 16.03
N PRO A 43 32.25 11.75 16.98
CA PRO A 43 32.97 10.86 17.91
C PRO A 43 32.06 10.00 18.78
N CYS A 44 30.80 10.40 18.92
CA CYS A 44 29.79 9.63 19.62
C CYS A 44 29.00 8.67 18.71
N SER A 45 29.51 8.38 17.51
CA SER A 45 28.91 7.48 16.51
C SER A 45 27.52 7.90 16.02
N HIS A 46 27.18 9.19 16.17
CA HIS A 46 25.93 9.75 15.68
C HIS A 46 26.14 10.54 14.40
N VAL A 47 25.14 10.50 13.53
CA VAL A 47 25.18 11.13 12.21
C VAL A 47 24.81 12.62 12.28
N LEU A 48 25.45 13.45 11.45
CA LEU A 48 25.11 14.84 11.18
C LEU A 48 24.89 15.06 9.68
N CYS A 49 23.90 15.89 9.35
CA CYS A 49 23.80 16.47 8.01
C CYS A 49 24.86 17.56 7.81
N HIS A 50 25.15 17.90 6.56
CA HIS A 50 26.09 18.95 6.21
C HIS A 50 25.83 20.28 6.95
N ILE A 51 24.57 20.73 6.99
CA ILE A 51 24.19 21.99 7.67
C ILE A 51 24.57 21.96 9.16
N CYS A 52 24.25 20.87 9.86
CA CYS A 52 24.56 20.74 11.28
C CYS A 52 26.06 20.58 11.54
N TYR A 53 26.81 19.98 10.62
CA TYR A 53 28.27 19.95 10.68
C TYR A 53 28.88 21.36 10.49
N VAL A 54 28.37 22.19 9.57
CA VAL A 54 28.86 23.58 9.45
C VAL A 54 28.66 24.35 10.75
N ASN A 55 27.58 24.08 11.48
CA ASN A 55 27.34 24.72 12.78
C ASN A 55 28.35 24.30 13.86
N THR A 56 28.90 23.07 13.83
CA THR A 56 29.94 22.67 14.80
C THR A 56 31.27 23.38 14.58
N LYS A 57 31.51 23.96 13.40
CA LYS A 57 32.71 24.77 13.14
C LYS A 57 32.72 26.08 13.94
N HIS A 58 31.55 26.57 14.35
CA HIS A 58 31.42 27.81 15.12
C HIS A 58 31.60 27.59 16.63
N GLY A 59 31.70 26.34 17.09
CA GLY A 59 31.90 26.01 18.50
C GLY A 59 31.52 24.57 18.83
N LYS A 60 31.94 24.09 20.00
CA LYS A 60 31.59 22.74 20.49
C LYS A 60 30.08 22.67 20.73
N LEU A 61 29.40 21.72 20.11
CA LEU A 61 27.96 21.52 20.25
C LEU A 61 27.65 20.25 21.03
N ARG A 62 26.64 20.27 21.89
CA ARG A 62 26.16 19.05 22.55
C ARG A 62 25.37 18.20 21.56
N CYS A 63 25.69 16.91 21.47
CA CYS A 63 24.87 15.97 20.71
C CYS A 63 23.44 15.93 21.29
N LYS A 64 22.40 15.93 20.45
CA LYS A 64 21.01 15.77 20.93
C LYS A 64 20.54 14.32 21.02
N ALA A 65 21.42 13.36 20.74
CA ALA A 65 21.14 11.93 20.90
C ALA A 65 21.84 11.33 22.14
N CYS A 66 22.88 11.97 22.67
CA CYS A 66 23.63 11.51 23.83
C CYS A 66 24.30 12.69 24.56
N PRO A 67 24.85 12.53 25.78
CA PRO A 67 25.38 13.65 26.55
C PRO A 67 26.75 14.18 26.06
N LYS A 68 27.36 13.58 25.03
CA LYS A 68 28.71 13.95 24.55
C LYS A 68 28.73 15.28 23.79
N MET A 69 29.85 15.98 23.90
CA MET A 69 30.16 17.16 23.11
C MET A 69 30.75 16.76 21.75
N ILE A 70 30.44 17.54 20.72
CA ILE A 70 30.90 17.36 19.35
C ILE A 70 31.89 18.48 19.04
N ASP A 71 33.13 18.10 18.78
CA ASP A 71 34.17 18.98 18.20
C ASP A 71 34.26 18.71 16.69
N HIS A 72 34.19 19.76 15.87
CA HIS A 72 34.26 19.63 14.41
C HIS A 72 35.55 18.97 13.93
N LYS A 73 36.65 19.09 14.69
CA LYS A 73 37.95 18.47 14.33
C LYS A 73 37.92 16.95 14.39
N GLU A 74 37.01 16.38 15.17
CA GLU A 74 36.87 14.95 15.36
C GLU A 74 35.68 14.36 14.56
N VAL A 75 34.95 15.20 13.82
CA VAL A 75 33.88 14.75 12.94
C VAL A 75 34.48 14.29 11.62
N ILE A 76 34.21 13.04 11.25
CA ILE A 76 34.67 12.47 9.98
C ILE A 76 33.55 12.49 8.95
N ARG A 77 33.90 12.70 7.69
CA ARG A 77 32.98 12.50 6.58
C ARG A 77 32.88 11.01 6.29
N VAL A 78 31.65 10.51 6.16
CA VAL A 78 31.39 9.09 5.86
C VAL A 78 30.56 8.96 4.59
N TYR A 79 30.78 7.86 3.90
CA TYR A 79 29.98 7.40 2.77
C TYR A 79 29.55 5.99 3.14
N PHE A 80 28.28 5.66 2.94
CA PHE A 80 27.84 4.28 3.11
C PHE A 80 27.88 3.69 1.72
N THR A 81 28.80 2.77 1.50
CA THR A 81 28.87 2.03 0.23
C THR A 81 27.56 1.27 0.01
N GLU A 82 27.02 0.69 1.08
CA GLU A 82 25.72 0.01 1.12
C GLU A 82 25.18 0.00 2.57
N VAL A 83 23.86 -0.03 2.75
CA VAL A 83 23.26 -0.59 3.98
C VAL A 83 23.04 -2.08 3.73
N SER A 84 24.09 -2.83 3.45
CA SER A 84 24.01 -4.28 3.17
C SER A 84 24.25 -5.07 4.46
N GLY A 85 23.16 -5.34 5.15
CA GLY A 85 23.10 -6.36 6.19
C GLY A 85 22.04 -7.39 5.81
N PRO A 86 22.07 -8.61 6.36
CA PRO A 86 21.05 -9.63 6.10
C PRO A 86 19.62 -9.07 6.31
N LEU A 87 19.45 -8.24 7.35
CA LEU A 87 18.20 -7.54 7.65
C LEU A 87 17.71 -6.61 6.53
N SER A 88 18.60 -5.95 5.78
CA SER A 88 18.17 -5.03 4.70
C SER A 88 17.75 -5.75 3.42
N LYS A 89 18.24 -6.97 3.19
CA LYS A 89 17.75 -7.83 2.12
C LYS A 89 16.38 -8.40 2.50
N GLU A 90 16.25 -8.94 3.70
CA GLU A 90 14.98 -9.49 4.20
C GLU A 90 13.85 -8.46 4.20
N ILE A 91 14.13 -7.21 4.59
CA ILE A 91 13.16 -6.11 4.53
C ILE A 91 12.76 -5.78 3.10
N ARG A 92 13.71 -5.76 2.15
CA ARG A 92 13.40 -5.54 0.72
C ARG A 92 12.56 -6.67 0.14
N ASP A 93 12.95 -7.91 0.39
CA ASP A 93 12.23 -9.09 -0.07
C ASP A 93 10.80 -9.12 0.54
N ALA A 94 10.65 -8.72 1.81
CA ALA A 94 9.34 -8.58 2.44
C ALA A 94 8.50 -7.47 1.80
N HIS A 95 9.10 -6.31 1.51
CA HIS A 95 8.42 -5.21 0.84
C HIS A 95 7.95 -5.62 -0.56
N ASP A 96 8.81 -6.24 -1.37
CA ASP A 96 8.47 -6.68 -2.72
C ASP A 96 7.33 -7.69 -2.73
N ARG A 97 7.32 -8.64 -1.78
CA ARG A 97 6.19 -9.57 -1.59
C ARG A 97 4.90 -8.84 -1.22
N VAL A 98 4.95 -7.82 -0.37
CA VAL A 98 3.77 -7.03 0.00
C VAL A 98 3.21 -6.27 -1.21
N GLU A 99 4.08 -5.72 -2.06
CA GLU A 99 3.65 -5.02 -3.28
C GLU A 99 3.09 -5.98 -4.34
N GLU A 100 3.61 -7.20 -4.45
CA GLU A 100 3.01 -8.27 -5.25
C GLU A 100 1.62 -8.63 -4.72
N MET A 101 1.49 -8.93 -3.42
CA MET A 101 0.19 -9.24 -2.80
C MET A 101 -0.85 -8.13 -2.99
N LYS A 102 -0.43 -6.86 -2.98
CA LYS A 102 -1.33 -5.72 -3.24
C LYS A 102 -1.86 -5.73 -4.68
N ARG A 103 -1.01 -6.05 -5.66
CA ARG A 103 -1.41 -6.17 -7.07
C ARG A 103 -2.40 -7.32 -7.24
N ASP A 104 -2.09 -8.49 -6.67
CA ASP A 104 -2.98 -9.65 -6.72
C ASP A 104 -4.35 -9.32 -6.10
N LEU A 105 -4.37 -8.67 -4.94
CA LEU A 105 -5.61 -8.21 -4.28
C LEU A 105 -6.44 -7.27 -5.16
N ALA A 106 -5.79 -6.41 -5.96
CA ALA A 106 -6.48 -5.52 -6.88
C ALA A 106 -7.13 -6.30 -8.03
N GLU A 107 -6.42 -7.28 -8.59
CA GLU A 107 -6.93 -8.15 -9.65
C GLU A 107 -8.09 -9.04 -9.17
N TRP A 108 -7.98 -9.58 -7.96
CA TRP A 108 -9.05 -10.34 -7.33
C TRP A 108 -10.31 -9.52 -7.12
N ARG A 109 -10.18 -8.26 -6.66
CA ARG A 109 -11.33 -7.36 -6.48
C ARG A 109 -12.03 -7.03 -7.79
N GLU A 110 -11.25 -6.79 -8.84
CA GLU A 110 -11.81 -6.54 -10.18
C GLU A 110 -12.55 -7.78 -10.71
N SER A 111 -12.01 -8.97 -10.44
CA SER A 111 -12.64 -10.23 -10.84
C SER A 111 -13.94 -10.50 -10.05
N ASP A 112 -13.95 -10.26 -8.75
CA ASP A 112 -15.15 -10.36 -7.90
C ASP A 112 -16.26 -9.42 -8.39
N LYS A 113 -15.90 -8.17 -8.74
CA LYS A 113 -16.84 -7.20 -9.29
C LYS A 113 -17.49 -7.72 -10.58
N LYS A 114 -16.69 -8.21 -11.53
CA LYS A 114 -17.21 -8.78 -12.80
C LYS A 114 -18.13 -9.97 -12.57
N LEU A 115 -17.84 -10.80 -11.57
CA LEU A 115 -18.70 -11.94 -11.23
C LEU A 115 -20.03 -11.47 -10.63
N ARG A 116 -20.03 -10.47 -9.74
CA ARG A 116 -21.26 -9.87 -9.19
C ARG A 116 -22.12 -9.27 -10.29
N ASP A 117 -21.53 -8.48 -11.19
CA ASP A 117 -22.25 -7.87 -12.31
C ASP A 117 -22.92 -8.94 -13.20
N ARG A 118 -22.24 -10.07 -13.46
CA ARG A 118 -22.81 -11.21 -14.20
C ARG A 118 -23.93 -11.92 -13.45
N VAL A 119 -23.82 -12.07 -12.14
CA VAL A 119 -24.87 -12.67 -11.32
C VAL A 119 -26.12 -11.80 -11.35
N ASP A 120 -25.96 -10.48 -11.25
CA ASP A 120 -27.07 -9.53 -11.31
C ASP A 120 -27.76 -9.56 -12.69
N GLU A 121 -26.98 -9.64 -13.78
CA GLU A 121 -27.50 -9.78 -15.15
C GLU A 121 -28.32 -11.06 -15.32
N ILE A 122 -27.79 -12.20 -14.86
CA ILE A 122 -28.51 -13.49 -14.90
C ILE A 122 -29.79 -13.42 -14.05
N GLY A 123 -29.72 -12.80 -12.87
CA GLY A 123 -30.88 -12.61 -11.99
C GLY A 123 -32.00 -11.82 -12.67
N ALA A 124 -31.64 -10.75 -13.38
CA ALA A 124 -32.59 -9.95 -14.15
C ALA A 124 -33.24 -10.75 -15.29
N MET A 125 -32.45 -11.53 -16.04
CA MET A 125 -32.98 -12.39 -17.11
C MET A 125 -33.95 -13.44 -16.57
N VAL A 126 -33.62 -14.08 -15.45
CA VAL A 126 -34.49 -15.09 -14.82
C VAL A 126 -35.82 -14.47 -14.38
N GLU A 127 -35.80 -13.28 -13.80
CA GLU A 127 -37.03 -12.61 -13.37
C GLU A 127 -37.89 -12.15 -14.56
N GLU A 128 -37.26 -11.74 -15.66
CA GLU A 128 -37.98 -11.43 -16.90
C GLU A 128 -38.66 -12.67 -17.49
N GLU A 129 -37.94 -13.79 -17.61
CA GLU A 129 -38.52 -15.04 -18.10
C GLU A 129 -39.62 -15.58 -17.19
N ARG A 130 -39.48 -15.42 -15.87
CA ARG A 130 -40.52 -15.76 -14.91
C ARG A 130 -41.80 -14.94 -15.14
N LYS A 131 -41.69 -13.64 -15.42
CA LYS A 131 -42.84 -12.78 -15.71
C LYS A 131 -43.54 -13.21 -17.00
N LYS A 132 -42.78 -13.44 -18.08
CA LYS A 132 -43.33 -13.95 -19.34
C LYS A 132 -44.08 -15.27 -19.15
N LEU A 133 -43.50 -16.19 -18.37
CA LEU A 133 -44.13 -17.47 -18.06
C LEU A 133 -45.44 -17.28 -17.29
N GLN A 134 -45.46 -16.37 -16.31
CA GLN A 134 -46.66 -16.06 -15.54
C GLN A 134 -47.76 -15.47 -16.42
N GLU A 135 -47.43 -14.53 -17.31
CA GLU A 135 -48.36 -13.96 -18.28
C GLU A 135 -48.99 -15.03 -19.18
N LEU A 136 -48.17 -15.95 -19.71
CA LEU A 136 -48.65 -17.08 -20.52
C LEU A 136 -49.55 -18.03 -19.74
N VAL A 137 -49.23 -18.28 -18.46
CA VAL A 137 -50.08 -19.11 -17.57
C VAL A 137 -51.42 -18.41 -17.32
N ASP A 138 -51.41 -17.11 -17.07
CA ASP A 138 -52.63 -16.33 -16.83
C ASP A 138 -53.51 -16.29 -18.09
N GLU A 139 -52.92 -16.12 -19.27
CA GLU A 139 -53.62 -16.19 -20.56
C GLU A 139 -54.21 -17.58 -20.81
N ALA A 140 -53.45 -18.65 -20.57
CA ALA A 140 -53.94 -20.03 -20.69
C ALA A 140 -55.12 -20.30 -19.73
N ASN A 141 -55.05 -19.80 -18.50
CA ASN A 141 -56.13 -19.92 -17.52
C ASN A 141 -57.39 -19.13 -17.92
N ALA A 142 -57.25 -18.01 -18.63
CA ALA A 142 -58.38 -17.24 -19.14
C ALA A 142 -59.09 -17.93 -20.31
N ILE A 143 -58.35 -18.67 -21.14
CA ILE A 143 -58.89 -19.39 -22.32
C ILE A 143 -59.48 -20.75 -21.92
N LEU A 144 -58.92 -21.42 -20.91
CA LEU A 144 -59.42 -22.71 -20.45
C LEU A 144 -60.79 -22.53 -19.75
N PRO A 145 -61.87 -23.18 -20.25
CA PRO A 145 -63.13 -23.15 -19.54
C PRO A 145 -62.93 -23.80 -18.17
N ARG A 146 -63.34 -23.10 -17.09
CA ARG A 146 -63.46 -23.70 -15.76
C ARG A 146 -64.24 -25.00 -15.93
N LYS A 147 -63.57 -26.15 -15.85
CA LYS A 147 -64.25 -27.41 -15.56
C LYS A 147 -64.76 -27.29 -14.13
N THR A 148 -65.93 -26.68 -13.97
CA THR A 148 -66.79 -26.96 -12.82
C THR A 148 -67.07 -28.44 -12.91
N HIS A 149 -66.41 -29.23 -12.07
CA HIS A 149 -66.84 -30.59 -11.77
C HIS A 149 -68.21 -30.48 -11.10
N ALA A 150 -69.26 -30.45 -11.92
CA ALA A 150 -70.60 -30.77 -11.46
C ALA A 150 -70.65 -32.29 -11.28
N ALA A 151 -70.64 -32.75 -10.03
CA ALA A 151 -71.32 -33.99 -9.65
C ALA A 151 -72.57 -33.51 -8.87
N GLN A 152 -73.80 -33.58 -9.38
CA GLN A 152 -74.53 -34.76 -9.86
C GLN A 152 -74.33 -35.97 -8.95
N HIS A 153 -74.89 -35.88 -7.74
CA HIS A 153 -75.59 -37.01 -7.13
C HIS A 153 -77.09 -36.70 -7.18
N ARG A 154 -77.74 -37.16 -8.26
CA ARG A 154 -79.17 -37.47 -8.25
C ARG A 154 -79.31 -38.96 -7.95
N ASP A 155 -80.13 -39.23 -6.94
CA ASP A 155 -81.05 -40.36 -6.79
C ASP A 155 -80.48 -41.79 -6.73
N ASN A 156 -80.59 -42.39 -5.53
CA ASN A 156 -81.11 -43.75 -5.32
C ASN A 156 -81.30 -44.02 -3.80
N ASN A 157 -82.49 -43.72 -3.28
CA ASN A 157 -83.43 -44.66 -2.61
C ASN A 157 -84.51 -43.87 -1.84
#